data_AF-A0AAU0YAN4-F1
#
_entry.id   AF-A0AAU0YAN4-F1
#
_cell.length_a   1.000
_cell.length_b   1.000
_cell.length_c   1.000
_cell.angle_alpha   90.00
_cell.angle_beta   90.00
_cell.angle_gamma   90.00
#
_symmetry.space_group_name_H-M   'P 1'
#
loop_
_entity.id
_entity.type
_entity.pdbx_description
1 polymer ?
#
loop_
_entity_poly.entity_id
_entity_poly.type
_entity_poly.pdbx_seq_one_letter_code
_entity_poly.pdbx_strand_id
1 'polypeptide(L)'
;MTEPPPGVAAAVEGELRLLDPLVRCSADLLVQVLHPEFREIDTAGRFWDRDATIASLTADEAPRPGQLTASRMHGVQLADELVHLTFDSEYKGLRAHRSSLWRLTGRGWLLYFHQATLFIAEPSDG
;
A
#
# COMPACT_ATOMS: atom_id res chain seq x y z
N MET A 1 15.92 11.53 -16.81
CA MET A 1 15.27 10.81 -15.70
C MET A 1 16.05 9.54 -15.47
N THR A 2 16.76 9.45 -14.35
CA THR A 2 17.38 8.19 -13.92
C THR A 2 16.27 7.23 -13.53
N GLU A 3 16.33 5.98 -13.99
CA GLU A 3 15.37 4.95 -13.57
C GLU A 3 15.48 4.74 -12.06
N PRO A 4 14.35 4.48 -11.36
CA PRO A 4 14.39 4.19 -9.94
C PRO A 4 15.20 2.91 -9.67
N PRO A 5 15.84 2.76 -8.50
CA PRO A 5 16.49 1.52 -8.12
C PRO A 5 15.55 0.32 -8.28
N PRO A 6 16.04 -0.87 -8.70
CA PRO A 6 15.18 -2.03 -8.94
C PRO A 6 14.26 -2.39 -7.76
N GLY A 7 14.74 -2.22 -6.52
CA GLY A 7 13.93 -2.43 -5.32
C GLY A 7 12.76 -1.45 -5.22
N VAL A 8 12.98 -0.18 -5.55
CA VAL A 8 11.93 0.84 -5.56
C VAL A 8 10.90 0.55 -6.65
N ALA A 9 11.33 0.16 -7.85
CA ALA A 9 10.42 -0.22 -8.91
C ALA A 9 9.52 -1.41 -8.51
N ALA A 10 10.11 -2.46 -7.91
CA ALA A 10 9.36 -3.63 -7.45
C ALA A 10 8.37 -3.29 -6.32
N ALA A 11 8.77 -2.43 -5.38
CA ALA A 11 7.89 -1.95 -4.32
C ALA A 11 6.71 -1.15 -4.88
N VAL A 12 6.96 -0.27 -5.86
CA VAL A 12 5.90 0.51 -6.53
C VAL A 12 4.93 -0.41 -7.27
N GLU A 13 5.43 -1.41 -8.00
CA GLU A 13 4.59 -2.41 -8.66
C GLU A 13 3.72 -3.17 -7.64
N GLY A 14 4.30 -3.59 -6.51
CA GLY A 14 3.57 -4.25 -5.44
C GLY A 14 2.47 -3.37 -4.83
N GLU A 15 2.74 -2.08 -4.63
CA GLU A 15 1.76 -1.13 -4.12
C GLU A 15 0.60 -0.94 -5.11
N LEU A 16 0.91 -0.75 -6.40
CA LEU A 16 -0.11 -0.64 -7.45
C LEU A 16 -0.94 -1.92 -7.60
N ARG A 17 -0.31 -3.09 -7.44
CA ARG A 17 -1.01 -4.38 -7.42
C ARG A 17 -2.02 -4.48 -6.27
N LEU A 18 -1.73 -3.87 -5.12
CA LEU A 18 -2.66 -3.79 -3.98
C LEU A 18 -3.83 -2.80 -4.20
N LEU A 19 -3.81 -2.02 -5.27
CA LEU A 19 -4.94 -1.19 -5.71
C LEU A 19 -5.91 -1.98 -6.60
N ASP A 20 -5.46 -3.08 -7.21
CA ASP A 20 -6.27 -3.91 -8.10
C ASP A 20 -7.39 -4.60 -7.30
N PRO A 21 -8.67 -4.38 -7.65
CA PRO A 21 -9.79 -5.03 -7.00
C PRO A 21 -9.68 -6.55 -6.92
N LEU A 22 -9.15 -7.19 -7.98
CA LEU A 22 -9.03 -8.64 -8.09
C LEU A 22 -7.98 -9.20 -7.12
N VAL A 23 -6.93 -8.43 -6.86
CA VAL A 23 -5.92 -8.78 -5.85
C VAL A 23 -6.51 -8.61 -4.46
N ARG A 24 -7.20 -7.49 -4.21
CA ARG A 24 -7.79 -7.18 -2.90
C ARG A 24 -8.87 -8.18 -2.47
N CYS A 25 -9.60 -8.78 -3.41
CA CYS A 25 -10.63 -9.78 -3.08
C CYS A 25 -10.09 -11.22 -3.02
N SER A 26 -8.79 -11.45 -3.18
CA SER A 26 -8.21 -12.79 -3.21
C SER A 26 -7.23 -13.01 -2.05
N ALA A 27 -7.61 -13.84 -1.09
CA ALA A 27 -6.74 -14.24 0.01
C ALA A 27 -5.40 -14.79 -0.51
N ASP A 28 -5.45 -15.66 -1.53
CA ASP A 28 -4.27 -16.30 -2.13
C ASP A 28 -3.29 -15.31 -2.77
N LEU A 29 -3.79 -14.20 -3.33
CA LEU A 29 -2.93 -13.14 -3.86
C LEU A 29 -2.41 -12.22 -2.75
N LEU A 30 -3.24 -11.90 -1.76
CA LEU A 30 -2.82 -11.09 -0.62
C LEU A 30 -1.71 -11.77 0.19
N VAL A 31 -1.78 -13.09 0.40
CA VAL A 31 -0.74 -13.82 1.13
C VAL A 31 0.63 -13.81 0.43
N GLN A 32 0.65 -13.55 -0.88
CA GLN A 32 1.87 -13.47 -1.70
C GLN A 32 2.52 -12.09 -1.67
N VAL A 33 1.77 -11.03 -1.31
CA VAL A 33 2.29 -9.65 -1.29
C VAL A 33 2.47 -9.12 0.14
N LEU A 34 1.68 -9.59 1.10
CA LEU A 34 1.80 -9.20 2.50
C LEU A 34 2.86 -10.05 3.21
N HIS A 35 3.84 -9.38 3.81
CA HIS A 35 4.85 -10.01 4.66
C HIS A 35 4.17 -10.76 5.82
N PRO A 36 4.66 -11.93 6.27
CA PRO A 36 4.06 -12.67 7.40
C PRO A 36 3.88 -11.83 8.67
N GLU A 37 4.80 -10.90 8.93
CA GLU A 37 4.76 -9.96 10.06
C GLU A 37 4.05 -8.63 9.73
N PHE A 38 3.28 -8.56 8.65
CA PHE A 38 2.65 -7.32 8.19
C PHE A 38 1.82 -6.65 9.28
N ARG A 39 1.92 -5.32 9.34
CA ARG A 39 1.10 -4.45 10.18
C ARG A 39 0.60 -3.25 9.41
N GLU A 40 -0.61 -2.82 9.71
CA GLU A 40 -1.21 -1.61 9.15
C GLU A 40 -1.78 -0.70 10.23
N ILE A 41 -1.65 0.60 10.00
CA ILE A 41 -2.41 1.64 10.70
C ILE A 41 -3.33 2.31 9.68
N ASP A 42 -4.63 2.09 9.82
CA ASP A 42 -5.60 2.68 8.90
C ASP A 42 -5.83 4.18 9.16
N THR A 43 -6.63 4.81 8.30
CA THR A 43 -6.97 6.24 8.41
C THR A 43 -7.71 6.63 9.69
N ALA A 44 -8.27 5.66 10.42
CA ALA A 44 -8.92 5.85 11.72
C ALA A 44 -7.96 5.58 12.89
N GLY A 45 -6.69 5.24 12.61
CA GLY A 45 -5.69 4.91 13.63
C GLY A 45 -5.82 3.50 14.21
N ARG A 46 -6.60 2.61 13.58
CA ARG A 46 -6.73 1.23 14.04
C ARG A 46 -5.54 0.41 13.56
N PHE A 47 -5.05 -0.46 14.44
CA PHE A 47 -4.01 -1.42 14.10
C PHE A 47 -4.61 -2.67 13.51
N TRP A 48 -4.03 -3.12 12.40
CA TRP A 48 -4.38 -4.35 11.72
C TRP A 48 -3.14 -5.22 11.58
N ASP A 49 -3.31 -6.51 11.82
CA ASP A 49 -2.33 -7.51 11.40
C ASP A 49 -2.70 -8.11 10.05
N ARG A 50 -1.79 -8.90 9.51
CA ARG A 50 -1.94 -9.58 8.22
C ARG A 50 -3.25 -10.34 8.08
N ASP A 51 -3.59 -11.17 9.07
CA ASP A 51 -4.71 -12.09 8.94
C ASP A 51 -6.03 -11.33 9.08
N ALA A 52 -6.10 -10.33 9.97
CA ALA A 52 -7.22 -9.42 10.09
C ALA A 52 -7.42 -8.58 8.82
N THR A 53 -6.35 -8.06 8.22
CA THR A 53 -6.41 -7.33 6.94
C THR A 53 -6.94 -8.23 5.83
N ILE A 54 -6.41 -9.45 5.67
CA ILE A 54 -6.88 -10.39 4.65
C ILE A 54 -8.36 -10.69 4.85
N ALA A 55 -8.76 -11.09 6.07
CA ALA A 55 -10.15 -11.40 6.38
C ALA A 55 -11.09 -10.23 6.08
N SER A 56 -10.69 -9.00 6.42
CA SER A 56 -11.49 -7.81 6.15
C SER A 56 -11.61 -7.48 4.67
N LEU A 57 -10.58 -7.73 3.87
CA LEU A 57 -10.60 -7.43 2.43
C LEU A 57 -11.35 -8.48 1.61
N THR A 58 -11.40 -9.72 2.08
CA THR A 58 -12.04 -10.85 1.39
C THR A 58 -13.44 -11.18 1.89
N ALA A 59 -13.96 -10.47 2.90
CA ALA A 59 -15.31 -10.66 3.39
C ALA A 59 -16.36 -10.34 2.32
N ASP A 60 -17.51 -11.03 2.32
CA ASP A 60 -18.58 -10.81 1.35
C ASP A 60 -19.15 -9.38 1.39
N GLU A 61 -19.11 -8.75 2.57
CA GLU A 61 -19.53 -7.37 2.81
C GLU A 61 -18.39 -6.35 2.64
N ALA A 62 -17.18 -6.80 2.26
CA ALA A 62 -16.05 -5.92 2.08
C ALA A 62 -16.42 -4.80 1.08
N PRO A 63 -16.08 -3.53 1.39
CA PRO A 63 -16.31 -2.45 0.45
C PRO A 63 -15.71 -2.82 -0.89
N ARG A 64 -16.56 -2.91 -1.92
CA ARG A 64 -16.08 -3.21 -3.27
C ARG A 64 -15.00 -2.19 -3.60
N PRO A 65 -13.82 -2.64 -4.09
CA PRO A 65 -12.75 -1.72 -4.40
C PRO A 65 -13.27 -0.77 -5.47
N GLY A 66 -13.52 0.49 -5.07
CA GLY A 66 -13.67 1.56 -6.04
C GLY A 66 -12.29 1.92 -6.56
N GLN A 67 -12.25 2.80 -7.55
CA GLN A 67 -10.99 3.24 -8.15
C GLN A 67 -10.19 4.05 -7.11
N LEU A 68 -9.35 3.34 -6.34
CA LEU A 68 -8.36 3.94 -5.47
C LEU A 68 -7.22 4.38 -6.38
N THR A 69 -7.03 5.68 -6.52
CA THR A 69 -5.92 6.22 -7.31
C THR A 69 -4.73 6.49 -6.41
N ALA A 70 -3.53 6.37 -6.96
CA ALA A 70 -2.28 6.75 -6.32
C ALA A 70 -1.62 7.86 -7.14
N SER A 71 -1.04 8.85 -6.46
CA SER A 71 -0.32 9.96 -7.07
C SER A 71 0.88 10.35 -6.20
N ARG A 72 1.78 11.18 -6.75
CA ARG A 72 2.98 11.67 -6.03
C ARG A 72 3.81 10.52 -5.43
N MET A 73 3.86 9.39 -6.14
CA MET A 73 4.62 8.22 -5.72
C MET A 73 6.10 8.58 -5.64
N HIS A 74 6.69 8.36 -4.48
CA HIS A 74 8.09 8.58 -4.19
C HIS A 74 8.62 7.38 -3.41
N GLY A 75 9.80 6.90 -3.79
CA GLY A 75 10.41 5.74 -3.15
C GLY A 75 11.88 5.95 -2.87
N VAL A 76 12.32 5.47 -1.70
CA VAL A 76 13.69 5.50 -1.23
C VAL A 76 14.09 4.10 -0.80
N GLN A 77 15.20 3.60 -1.32
CA GLN A 77 15.81 2.38 -0.82
C GLN A 77 16.65 2.71 0.41
N LEU A 78 16.16 2.34 1.59
CA LEU A 78 16.79 2.63 2.88
C LEU A 78 17.95 1.67 3.18
N ALA A 79 17.87 0.44 2.66
CA ALA A 79 18.90 -0.58 2.71
C ALA A 79 18.74 -1.54 1.52
N ASP A 80 19.70 -2.45 1.31
CA ASP A 80 19.66 -3.43 0.22
C ASP A 80 18.33 -4.22 0.18
N GLU A 81 17.76 -4.51 1.34
CA GLU A 81 16.54 -5.31 1.50
C GLU A 81 15.34 -4.51 2.01
N LEU A 82 15.41 -3.17 2.02
CA LEU A 82 14.35 -2.32 2.57
C LEU A 82 14.09 -1.08 1.72
N VAL A 83 12.84 -0.92 1.32
CA VAL A 83 12.35 0.24 0.57
C VAL A 83 11.24 0.91 1.36
N HIS A 84 11.25 2.23 1.38
CA HIS A 84 10.17 3.07 1.86
C HIS A 84 9.51 3.76 0.68
N LEU A 85 8.19 3.66 0.60
CA LEU A 85 7.38 4.44 -0.33
C LEU A 85 6.51 5.44 0.42
N THR A 86 6.34 6.61 -0.18
CA THR A 86 5.33 7.59 0.20
C THR A 86 4.55 8.01 -1.03
N PHE A 87 3.24 8.14 -0.89
CA PHE A 87 2.36 8.55 -1.99
C PHE A 87 1.04 9.07 -1.45
N ASP A 88 0.27 9.73 -2.29
CA ASP A 88 -1.08 10.15 -1.96
C ASP A 88 -2.08 9.20 -2.60
N SER A 89 -3.14 8.87 -1.86
CA SER A 89 -4.27 8.13 -2.41
C SER A 89 -5.56 8.91 -2.35
N GLU A 90 -6.44 8.68 -3.33
CA GLU A 90 -7.80 9.22 -3.32
C GLU A 90 -8.84 8.11 -3.50
N TYR A 91 -9.88 8.13 -2.66
CA TYR A 91 -11.07 7.28 -2.81
C TYR A 91 -12.32 8.11 -2.53
N LYS A 92 -13.17 8.30 -3.54
CA LYS A 92 -14.43 9.08 -3.42
C LYS A 92 -14.23 10.45 -2.78
N GLY A 93 -13.15 11.15 -3.16
CA GLY A 93 -12.80 12.47 -2.62
C GLY A 93 -12.09 12.46 -1.26
N LEU A 94 -11.99 11.31 -0.57
CA LEU A 94 -11.17 11.16 0.63
C LEU A 94 -9.71 10.98 0.21
N ARG A 95 -8.84 11.86 0.70
CA ARG A 95 -7.40 11.84 0.41
C ARG A 95 -6.61 11.41 1.64
N ALA A 96 -5.58 10.61 1.42
CA ALA A 96 -4.67 10.18 2.46
C ALA A 96 -3.22 10.20 1.99
N HIS A 97 -2.33 10.69 2.84
CA HIS A 97 -0.90 10.42 2.72
C HIS A 97 -0.66 8.98 3.14
N ARG A 98 0.02 8.23 2.31
CA ARG A 98 0.38 6.84 2.54
C ARG A 98 1.88 6.69 2.69
N SER A 99 2.24 5.75 3.56
CA SER A 99 3.62 5.35 3.82
C SER A 99 3.67 3.84 3.90
N SER A 100 4.50 3.21 3.07
CA SER A 100 4.71 1.75 3.10
C SER A 100 6.17 1.36 3.17
N LEU A 101 6.45 0.31 3.95
CA LEU A 101 7.76 -0.34 3.99
C LEU A 101 7.67 -1.68 3.28
N TRP A 102 8.56 -1.89 2.33
CA TRP A 102 8.69 -3.11 1.56
C TRP A 102 10.00 -3.79 1.92
N ARG A 103 9.95 -5.08 2.23
CA ARG A 103 11.12 -5.86 2.63
C ARG A 103 11.39 -6.95 1.60
N LEU A 104 12.64 -7.07 1.16
CA LEU A 104 13.07 -8.16 0.31
C LEU A 104 13.13 -9.46 1.13
N THR A 105 12.57 -10.53 0.58
CA THR A 105 12.57 -11.87 1.17
C THR A 105 13.00 -12.89 0.12
N GLY A 106 13.15 -14.16 0.51
CA GLY A 106 13.35 -15.26 -0.44
C GLY A 106 12.21 -15.44 -1.46
N ARG A 107 11.06 -14.78 -1.27
CA ARG A 107 9.92 -14.77 -2.20
C ARG A 107 9.80 -13.47 -3.00
N GLY A 108 10.75 -12.55 -2.86
CA GLY A 108 10.68 -11.20 -3.43
C GLY A 108 10.28 -10.14 -2.41
N TRP A 109 9.95 -8.94 -2.91
CA TRP A 109 9.56 -7.79 -2.11
C TRP A 109 8.14 -7.96 -1.57
N LEU A 110 7.99 -7.91 -0.25
CA LEU A 110 6.71 -8.01 0.44
C LEU A 110 6.43 -6.76 1.26
N LEU A 111 5.18 -6.35 1.30
CA LEU A 111 4.72 -5.23 2.12
C LEU A 111 4.81 -5.62 3.60
N TYR A 112 5.70 -4.96 4.33
CA TYR A 112 5.97 -5.18 5.75
C TYR A 112 5.15 -4.27 6.65
N PHE A 113 4.95 -3.01 6.25
CA PHE A 113 4.18 -2.05 7.02
C PHE A 113 3.45 -1.08 6.09
N HIS A 114 2.23 -0.68 6.46
CA HIS A 114 1.48 0.36 5.75
C HIS A 114 0.78 1.30 6.74
N GLN A 115 0.79 2.60 6.45
CA GLN A 115 0.04 3.59 7.21
C GLN A 115 -0.64 4.57 6.26
N ALA A 116 -1.85 5.00 6.62
CA ALA A 116 -2.55 6.07 5.94
C ALA A 116 -2.98 7.17 6.92
N THR A 117 -2.73 8.43 6.55
CA THR A 117 -3.16 9.61 7.32
C THR A 117 -4.03 10.49 6.43
N LEU A 118 -5.28 10.75 6.82
CA LEU A 118 -6.18 11.63 6.06
C LEU A 118 -5.66 13.06 6.03
N PHE A 119 -5.87 13.74 4.90
CA PHE A 119 -5.61 15.18 4.78
C PHE A 119 -6.68 15.86 3.93
N ILE A 120 -6.85 17.15 4.17
CA ILE A 120 -7.65 18.03 3.31
C ILE A 120 -6.64 18.70 2.37
N ALA A 121 -6.82 18.53 1.07
CA ALA A 121 -6.03 19.31 0.14
C ALA A 121 -6.51 20.77 0.23
N GLU A 122 -5.58 21.69 0.47
CA GLU A 122 -5.90 23.11 0.35
C GLU A 122 -6.36 23.37 -1.10
N PRO A 123 -7.37 24.24 -1.30
CA PRO A 123 -7.68 24.69 -2.64
C PRO A 123 -6.39 25.27 -3.23
N SER A 124 -5.97 24.73 -4.37
CA SER A 124 -4.88 25.29 -5.14
C SER A 124 -5.23 26.75 -5.45
N ASP A 125 -4.51 27.70 -4.85
CA ASP A 125 -4.57 29.10 -5.28
C ASP A 125 -4.27 29.11 -6.79
N GLY A 126 -5.24 29.60 -7.55
CA GLY A 126 -5.24 29.59 -9.02
C GLY A 126 -4.26 30.58 -9.64
#